data_AF-A0A950KJ32-F1
#
_entry.id   AF-A0A950KJ32-F1
#
_cell.length_a   1.000
_cell.length_b   1.000
_cell.length_c   1.000
_cell.angle_alpha   90.00
_cell.angle_beta   90.00
_cell.angle_gamma   90.00
#
_symmetry.space_group_name_H-M   'P 1'
#
loop_
_entity.id
_entity.type
_entity.pdbx_description
1 polymer ?
#
loop_
_entity_poly.entity_id
_entity_poly.type
_entity_poly.pdbx_seq_one_letter_code
_entity_poly.pdbx_strand_id
1 'polypeptide(L)' 'MALQDLANADCILIEGSSMAENHPVGFRWVMAAKERGATLIHVDPRFSRTSAVADLWVPIRAGSDIAFLG' A
#
# COMPACT_ATOMS: atom_id res chain seq x y z
N MET A 1 4.07 -3.79 16.34
CA MET A 1 2.73 -4.08 15.79
C MET A 1 2.83 -5.34 14.94
N ALA A 2 1.91 -6.28 15.08
CA ALA A 2 1.97 -7.53 14.32
C ALA A 2 1.39 -7.33 12.91
N LEU A 3 1.90 -8.02 11.88
CA LEU A 3 1.42 -7.87 10.50
C LEU A 3 -0.08 -8.18 10.34
N GLN A 4 -0.62 -9.02 11.21
CA GLN A 4 -2.04 -9.34 11.29
C GLN A 4 -2.91 -8.11 11.55
N ASP A 5 -2.36 -7.07 12.18
CA ASP A 5 -3.13 -5.87 12.52
C ASP A 5 -3.48 -5.01 11.29
N LEU A 6 -2.69 -5.12 10.21
CA LEU A 6 -3.04 -4.51 8.91
C LEU A 6 -4.41 -4.98 8.43
N ALA A 7 -4.78 -6.22 8.77
CA ALA A 7 -6.08 -6.75 8.41
C ALA A 7 -7.22 -5.97 9.06
N ASN A 8 -7.03 -5.17 10.10
CA ASN A 8 -8.08 -4.42 10.80
C ASN A 8 -8.27 -2.99 10.28
N ALA A 9 -7.41 -2.49 9.40
CA ALA A 9 -7.46 -1.12 8.92
C ALA A 9 -8.67 -0.87 8.00
N ASP A 10 -9.21 0.35 8.03
CA ASP A 10 -10.22 0.83 7.06
C ASP A 10 -9.58 1.57 5.87
N CYS A 11 -8.31 1.96 6.02
CA CYS A 11 -7.51 2.55 4.95
C CYS A 11 -6.05 2.16 5.14
N ILE A 12 -5.38 1.76 4.06
CA ILE A 12 -3.97 1.38 4.04
C ILE A 12 -3.27 2.22 2.98
N LEU A 13 -2.29 3.00 3.43
CA LEU A 13 -1.34 3.70 2.56
C LEU A 13 -0.05 2.89 2.51
N ILE A 14 0.31 2.38 1.34
CA ILE A 14 1.62 1.82 1.05
C ILE A 14 2.42 2.90 0.33
N GLU A 15 3.43 3.46 0.97
CA GLU A 15 4.31 4.47 0.40
C GLU A 15 5.74 3.93 0.34
N GLY A 16 6.40 4.07 -0.82
CA GLY A 16 7.80 3.68 -1.00
C GLY A 16 8.09 2.17 -0.84
N SER A 17 7.08 1.30 -0.98
CA SER A 17 7.22 -0.15 -0.79
C SER A 17 6.49 -0.95 -1.87
N SER A 18 7.18 -1.94 -2.45
CA SER A 18 6.59 -2.97 -3.31
C SER A 18 6.16 -4.20 -2.49
N MET A 19 5.19 -4.06 -1.57
CA MET A 19 4.82 -5.15 -0.64
C MET A 19 4.37 -6.45 -1.33
N ALA A 20 3.67 -6.38 -2.46
CA ALA A 20 3.25 -7.58 -3.20
C ALA A 20 4.44 -8.42 -3.70
N GLU A 21 5.59 -7.78 -3.95
CA GLU A 21 6.82 -8.43 -4.43
C GLU A 21 7.76 -8.78 -3.27
N ASN A 22 7.96 -7.84 -2.35
CA ASN A 22 9.01 -7.91 -1.33
C ASN A 22 8.51 -8.49 0.00
N HIS A 23 7.20 -8.42 0.27
CA HIS A 23 6.58 -8.87 1.52
C HIS A 23 5.29 -9.68 1.28
N PRO A 24 5.29 -10.67 0.36
CA PRO A 24 4.06 -11.34 -0.08
C PRO A 24 3.29 -12.02 1.06
N VAL A 25 3.99 -12.54 2.07
CA VAL A 25 3.37 -13.16 3.25
C VAL A 25 2.64 -12.14 4.13
N GLY A 26 3.17 -10.92 4.25
CA GLY A 26 2.51 -9.84 4.99
C GLY A 26 1.38 -9.19 4.18
N PHE A 27 1.54 -9.13 2.85
CA PHE A 27 0.59 -8.54 1.93
C PHE A 27 -0.79 -9.22 1.96
N ARG A 28 -0.86 -10.49 2.37
CA ARG A 28 -2.15 -11.19 2.61
C ARG A 28 -3.09 -10.43 3.56
N TRP A 29 -2.54 -9.73 4.55
CA TRP A 29 -3.35 -9.00 5.55
C TRP A 29 -3.85 -7.67 5.00
N VAL A 30 -3.06 -7.03 4.12
CA VAL A 30 -3.50 -5.87 3.33
C VAL A 30 -4.68 -6.27 2.43
N MET A 31 -4.57 -7.40 1.73
CA MET A 31 -5.66 -7.90 0.89
C MET A 31 -6.90 -8.26 1.70
N ALA A 32 -6.74 -8.88 2.88
CA ALA A 32 -7.87 -9.16 3.78
C ALA A 32 -8.59 -7.88 4.25
N ALA A 33 -7.87 -6.79 4.51
CA ALA A 33 -8.49 -5.51 4.82
C ALA A 33 -9.24 -4.95 3.61
N LYS A 34 -8.63 -4.98 2.42
CA LYS A 34 -9.25 -4.55 1.17
C LYS A 34 -10.54 -5.33 0.88
N GLU A 35 -10.54 -6.65 1.06
CA GLU A 35 -11.72 -7.51 0.89
C GLU A 35 -12.87 -7.16 1.85
N ARG A 36 -12.57 -6.64 3.04
CA ARG A 36 -13.57 -6.10 3.98
C ARG A 36 -14.10 -4.72 3.58
N GLY A 37 -13.45 -4.06 2.61
CA GLY A 37 -13.82 -2.73 2.14
C GLY A 37 -12.84 -1.61 2.51
N ALA A 38 -11.65 -1.95 3.02
CA ALA A 38 -10.62 -0.95 3.27
C ALA A 38 -10.11 -0.35 1.95
N THR A 39 -9.82 0.95 1.94
CA THR A 39 -9.20 1.59 0.77
C THR A 39 -7.70 1.33 0.76
N LEU A 40 -7.18 0.77 -0.33
CA LEU A 40 -5.75 0.55 -0.54
C LEU A 40 -5.17 1.62 -1.48
N ILE A 41 -4.29 2.46 -0.95
CA ILE A 41 -3.58 3.50 -1.71
C ILE A 41 -2.11 3.10 -1.82
N HIS A 42 -1.54 3.21 -3.02
CA HIS A 42 -0.13 2.95 -3.27
C HIS A 42 0.57 4.18 -3.87
N VAL A 43 1.51 4.75 -3.12
CA VAL A 43 2.33 5.90 -3.54
C VAL A 43 3.70 5.39 -3.94
N ASP A 44 4.00 5.44 -5.23
CA ASP A 44 5.27 4.97 -5.78
C ASP A 44 5.56 5.66 -7.13
N PRO A 45 6.81 6.06 -7.43
CA PRO A 45 7.17 6.61 -8.74
C PRO A 45 6.92 5.62 -9.91
N ARG A 46 6.77 4.32 -9.63
CA ARG A 46 6.59 3.27 -10.63
C ARG A 46 5.30 2.51 -10.38
N PHE A 47 4.70 2.04 -11.47
CA PHE A 47 3.57 1.12 -11.40
C PHE A 47 4.08 -0.32 -11.17
N SER A 48 3.92 -0.84 -9.95
CA SER A 48 4.39 -2.17 -9.53
C SER A 48 3.25 -3.18 -9.40
N ARG A 49 3.55 -4.42 -9.01
CA ARG A 49 2.51 -5.42 -8.67
C ARG A 49 1.65 -4.99 -7.47
N THR A 50 2.18 -4.12 -6.61
CA THR A 50 1.41 -3.54 -5.50
C THR A 50 0.42 -2.51 -6.03
N SER A 51 0.84 -1.66 -6.98
CA SER A 51 -0.03 -0.69 -7.65
C SER A 51 -1.17 -1.36 -8.41
N ALA A 52 -0.89 -2.50 -9.04
CA ALA A 52 -1.87 -3.25 -9.84
C ALA A 52 -3.09 -3.74 -9.05
N VAL A 53 -3.00 -3.83 -7.72
CA VAL A 53 -4.09 -4.28 -6.84
C VAL A 53 -4.58 -3.17 -5.88
N ALA A 54 -3.95 -2.00 -5.91
CA ALA A 54 -4.39 -0.83 -5.16
C ALA A 54 -5.68 -0.25 -5.76
N ASP A 55 -6.52 0.37 -4.92
CA ASP A 55 -7.67 1.16 -5.37
C ASP A 55 -7.22 2.46 -6.02
N LEU A 56 -6.14 3.05 -5.48
CA LEU A 56 -5.52 4.25 -6.04
C LEU A 56 -4.01 4.06 -6.11
N TRP A 57 -3.45 4.22 -7.31
CA TRP A 57 -2.03 4.46 -7.49
C TRP A 57 -1.78 5.96 -7.63
N VAL A 58 -0.89 6.48 -6.79
CA VAL A 58 -0.47 7.88 -6.80
C VAL A 58 0.99 7.94 -7.27
N PRO A 59 1.24 8.31 -8.54
CA PRO A 59 2.60 8.52 -9.01
C PRO A 59 3.21 9.72 -8.31
N ILE A 60 4.41 9.55 -7.76
CA ILE A 60 5.18 10.61 -7.09
C ILE A 60 6.55 10.79 -7.75
N ARG A 61 7.11 12.01 -7.72
CA ARG A 61 8.51 12.20 -8.10
C ARG A 61 9.41 11.62 -7.02
N ALA A 62 10.45 10.87 -7.40
CA ALA A 62 11.42 10.34 -6.44
C ALA A 62 11.98 11.45 -5.53
N GLY A 63 11.93 11.22 -4.21
CA GLY A 63 12.39 12.16 -3.19
C GLY A 63 11.47 13.35 -2.95
N SER A 64 10.18 13.27 -3.30
CA SER A 64 9.17 14.30 -3.00
C SER A 64 8.13 13.87 -1.95
N ASP A 65 8.42 12.80 -1.22
CA ASP A 65 7.58 12.20 -0.18
C ASP A 65 7.20 13.22 0.92
N ILE A 66 8.14 14.08 1.34
CA ILE A 66 7.85 15.16 2.31
C ILE A 66 6.78 16.12 1.78
N ALA A 67 6.82 16.48 0.49
CA ALA A 67 5.83 17.37 -0.09
C ALA A 67 4.45 16.70 -0.22
N PHE A 68 4.40 15.36 -0.28
CA PHE A 68 3.18 14.58 -0.28
C PHE A 68 2.57 14.48 1.14
N LEU A 69 3.40 14.27 2.15
CA LEU A 69 2.98 14.11 3.55
C LEU A 69 2.62 15.43 4.25
N GLY A 70 3.24 16.54 3.84
CA GLY A 70 3.03 17.88 4.42
C GLY A 70 4.05 18.27 5.47
#